data_AF-A0A7V0UEJ8-F1
#
_entry.id   AF-A0A7V0UEJ8-F1
#
_cell.length_a   1.000
_cell.length_b   1.000
_cell.length_c   1.000
_cell.angle_alpha   90.00
_cell.angle_beta   90.00
_cell.angle_gamma   90.00
#
_symmetry.space_group_name_H-M   'P 1'
#
loop_
_entity.id
_entity.type
_entity.pdbx_description
1 polymer ?
#
loop_
_entity_poly.entity_id
_entity_poly.type
_entity_poly.pdbx_seq_one_letter_code
_entity_poly.pdbx_strand_id
1 'polypeptide(L)'
;MHRRRNNERIVEAAEKAAAVLAGFDFRIDNDDFILHELARLIEEDRASFDDEEFRRLVDAGVRTHIEEDLQVRADLAGVLRYAAHTMDADARVIAMRVVHALEDVESDLRNAGTVIRAYTAHLFDKLANLPDASPAELSAQEWIRRWRNGEIDQERLAAELKALGSPAVGPAADILFKAPEDRHAATAAIDLLAAIGSAPAARVLAHIVSEPMLDEDLEERAFAALRGLWPLARPYVVYDVARHDHEDLPARWFQLLIETDDAEATDLVLEELRVHGADSVYHEDLSVLFELLLRSRDPEIQDRILDMMNDPRRPPAATSLLQDFLKRYIAPDPKTALPERRREFRRLKAVNDKYKAAAKLFDAGRRDEARQRLDEILALEPGYPFAVMLRSQF
;
A
#
# COMPACT_ATOMS: atom_id res chain seq x y z
N MET A 1 -8.41 -39.70 -11.82
CA MET A 1 -9.83 -39.29 -11.76
C MET A 1 -10.25 -38.68 -10.42
N HIS A 2 -9.88 -39.27 -9.27
CA HIS A 2 -10.32 -38.80 -7.95
C HIS A 2 -9.72 -37.42 -7.54
N ARG A 3 -8.43 -37.17 -7.80
CA ARG A 3 -7.78 -35.85 -7.57
C ARG A 3 -8.43 -34.71 -8.37
N ARG A 4 -8.83 -34.97 -9.61
CA ARG A 4 -9.47 -33.96 -10.48
C ARG A 4 -10.85 -33.55 -9.93
N ARG A 5 -11.67 -34.52 -9.51
CA ARG A 5 -12.97 -34.26 -8.87
C ARG A 5 -12.85 -33.53 -7.53
N ASN A 6 -11.79 -33.79 -6.77
CA ASN A 6 -11.55 -33.09 -5.50
C ASN A 6 -11.16 -31.62 -5.75
N ASN A 7 -10.33 -31.36 -6.76
CA ASN A 7 -9.96 -30.00 -7.14
C ASN A 7 -11.18 -29.21 -7.67
N GLU A 8 -12.03 -29.82 -8.51
CA GLU A 8 -13.26 -29.20 -9.02
C GLU A 8 -14.20 -28.78 -7.87
N ARG A 9 -14.39 -29.64 -6.86
CA ARG A 9 -15.21 -29.32 -5.67
C ARG A 9 -14.64 -28.17 -4.84
N ILE A 10 -13.32 -28.13 -4.64
CA ILE A 10 -12.66 -27.06 -3.90
C ILE A 10 -12.80 -25.73 -4.63
N VAL A 11 -12.65 -25.73 -5.96
CA VAL A 11 -12.83 -24.54 -6.79
C VAL A 11 -14.27 -24.04 -6.68
N GLU A 12 -15.27 -24.91 -6.87
CA GLU A 12 -16.69 -24.53 -6.76
C GLU A 12 -17.03 -23.96 -5.37
N ALA A 13 -16.51 -24.57 -4.31
CA ALA A 13 -16.71 -24.09 -2.94
C ALA A 13 -16.05 -22.72 -2.70
N ALA A 14 -14.87 -22.47 -3.28
CA ALA A 14 -14.21 -21.17 -3.21
C ALA A 14 -14.95 -20.10 -4.01
N GLU A 15 -15.56 -20.48 -5.15
CA GLU A 15 -16.40 -19.60 -5.96
C GLU A 15 -17.66 -19.17 -5.23
N LYS A 16 -18.33 -20.11 -4.56
CA LYS A 16 -19.48 -19.80 -3.70
C LYS A 16 -19.11 -18.83 -2.57
N ALA A 17 -17.95 -19.03 -1.94
CA ALA A 17 -17.46 -18.12 -0.91
C ALA A 17 -17.16 -16.72 -1.47
N ALA A 18 -16.55 -16.64 -2.66
CA ALA A 18 -16.24 -15.37 -3.32
C ALA A 18 -17.50 -14.64 -3.81
N ALA A 19 -18.51 -15.36 -4.28
CA ALA A 19 -19.76 -14.78 -4.76
C ALA A 19 -20.52 -14.01 -3.67
N VAL A 20 -20.35 -14.37 -2.40
CA VAL A 20 -20.93 -13.63 -1.28
C VAL A 20 -20.31 -12.23 -1.12
N LEU A 21 -19.07 -12.05 -1.56
CA LEU A 21 -18.37 -10.77 -1.54
C LEU A 21 -18.63 -9.94 -2.81
N ALA A 22 -19.46 -10.42 -3.73
CA ALA A 22 -19.80 -9.67 -4.93
C ALA A 22 -20.49 -8.34 -4.56
N GLY A 23 -19.99 -7.24 -5.12
CA GLY A 23 -20.50 -5.89 -4.82
C GLY A 23 -20.04 -5.32 -3.47
N PHE A 24 -19.11 -5.98 -2.78
CA PHE A 24 -18.47 -5.40 -1.60
C PHE A 24 -17.72 -4.11 -1.99
N ASP A 25 -17.84 -3.07 -1.17
CA ASP A 25 -17.15 -1.79 -1.36
C ASP A 25 -15.80 -1.82 -0.62
N PHE A 26 -14.72 -1.92 -1.38
CA PHE A 26 -13.35 -1.88 -0.87
C PHE A 26 -12.86 -0.45 -0.58
N ARG A 27 -13.73 0.57 -0.71
CA ARG A 27 -13.44 1.98 -0.43
C ARG A 27 -12.30 2.55 -1.29
N ILE A 28 -12.23 2.08 -2.53
CA ILE A 28 -11.23 2.53 -3.49
C ILE A 28 -11.71 3.85 -4.10
N ASP A 29 -10.89 4.89 -3.94
CA ASP A 29 -11.12 6.19 -4.56
C ASP A 29 -10.99 6.10 -6.08
N ASN A 30 -11.72 6.97 -6.79
CA ASN A 30 -11.71 6.95 -8.26
C ASN A 30 -10.32 7.29 -8.85
N ASP A 31 -9.51 8.01 -8.08
CA ASP A 31 -8.17 8.42 -8.49
C ASP A 31 -7.08 7.52 -7.90
N ASP A 32 -7.46 6.35 -7.38
CA ASP A 32 -6.53 5.40 -6.80
C ASP A 32 -5.51 4.90 -7.82
N PHE A 33 -4.27 4.76 -7.36
CA PHE A 33 -3.15 4.30 -8.17
C PHE A 33 -3.43 2.93 -8.82
N ILE A 34 -4.05 2.01 -8.09
CA ILE A 34 -4.31 0.65 -8.57
C ILE A 34 -5.27 0.66 -9.77
N LEU A 35 -6.26 1.56 -9.76
CA LEU A 35 -7.18 1.71 -10.89
C LEU A 35 -6.47 2.24 -12.14
N HIS A 36 -5.53 3.18 -11.95
CA HIS A 36 -4.77 3.74 -13.07
C HIS A 36 -3.88 2.69 -13.75
N GLU A 37 -3.07 1.96 -12.98
CA GLU A 37 -2.22 0.91 -13.55
C GLU A 37 -3.05 -0.23 -14.15
N LEU A 38 -4.20 -0.55 -13.55
CA LEU A 38 -5.09 -1.53 -14.13
C LEU A 38 -5.59 -1.07 -15.51
N ALA A 39 -5.96 0.20 -15.65
CA ALA A 39 -6.37 0.76 -16.94
C ALA A 39 -5.24 0.62 -17.98
N ARG A 40 -4.01 0.97 -17.62
CA ARG A 40 -2.83 0.82 -18.49
C ARG A 40 -2.61 -0.63 -18.91
N LEU A 41 -2.65 -1.58 -17.97
CA LEU A 41 -2.48 -3.00 -18.27
C LEU A 41 -3.61 -3.56 -19.13
N ILE A 42 -4.84 -3.04 -19.02
CA ILE A 42 -5.94 -3.41 -19.92
C ILE A 42 -5.67 -2.88 -21.33
N GLU A 43 -5.25 -1.63 -21.47
CA GLU A 43 -4.91 -1.03 -22.77
C GLU A 43 -3.75 -1.76 -23.46
N GLU A 44 -2.80 -2.28 -22.68
CA GLU A 44 -1.68 -3.09 -23.17
C GLU A 44 -2.04 -4.57 -23.45
N ASP A 45 -3.29 -5.01 -23.20
CA ASP A 45 -3.74 -6.41 -23.28
C ASP A 45 -2.96 -7.35 -22.32
N ARG A 46 -2.58 -6.82 -21.15
CA ARG A 46 -1.75 -7.48 -20.13
C ARG A 46 -2.47 -7.72 -18.80
N ALA A 47 -3.76 -7.39 -18.71
CA ALA A 47 -4.57 -7.58 -17.51
C ALA A 47 -4.95 -9.07 -17.27
N SER A 48 -3.95 -9.91 -17.00
CA SER A 48 -4.07 -11.34 -16.79
C SER A 48 -3.22 -11.82 -15.63
N PHE A 49 -3.69 -12.82 -14.85
CA PHE A 49 -2.89 -13.45 -13.79
C PHE A 49 -1.70 -14.27 -14.31
N ASP A 50 -1.61 -14.49 -15.63
CA ASP A 50 -0.42 -15.03 -16.27
C ASP A 50 0.68 -13.96 -16.48
N ASP A 51 0.33 -12.68 -16.40
CA ASP A 51 1.27 -11.55 -16.39
C ASP A 51 1.69 -11.21 -14.95
N GLU A 52 3.00 -11.17 -14.70
CA GLU A 52 3.57 -10.94 -13.38
C GLU A 52 3.33 -9.52 -12.87
N GLU A 53 3.29 -8.53 -13.76
CA GLU A 53 3.02 -7.13 -13.41
C GLU A 53 1.58 -6.95 -12.94
N PHE A 54 0.62 -7.55 -13.66
CA PHE A 54 -0.78 -7.56 -13.22
C PHE A 54 -0.95 -8.24 -11.86
N ARG A 55 -0.29 -9.37 -11.62
CA ARG A 55 -0.35 -10.05 -10.32
C ARG A 55 0.20 -9.16 -9.20
N ARG A 56 1.36 -8.54 -9.40
CA ARG A 56 1.97 -7.62 -8.43
C ARG A 56 1.07 -6.42 -8.15
N LEU A 57 0.41 -5.88 -9.17
CA LEU A 57 -0.55 -4.79 -9.00
C LEU A 57 -1.72 -5.20 -8.11
N VAL A 58 -2.31 -6.37 -8.36
CA VAL A 58 -3.41 -6.90 -7.53
C VAL A 58 -2.94 -7.12 -6.09
N ASP A 59 -1.75 -7.70 -5.90
CA ASP A 59 -1.16 -7.96 -4.59
C ASP A 59 -0.90 -6.65 -3.81
N ALA A 60 -0.38 -5.61 -4.47
CA ALA A 60 -0.20 -4.28 -3.90
C ALA A 60 -1.54 -3.64 -3.49
N GLY A 61 -2.57 -3.82 -4.31
CA GLY A 61 -3.92 -3.35 -4.01
C GLY A 61 -4.58 -4.07 -2.83
N VAL A 62 -4.45 -5.40 -2.76
CA VAL A 62 -4.93 -6.20 -1.61
C VAL A 62 -4.25 -5.74 -0.33
N ARG A 63 -2.93 -5.51 -0.37
CA ARG A 63 -2.21 -5.00 0.78
C ARG A 63 -2.76 -3.65 1.26
N THR A 64 -2.82 -2.68 0.35
CA THR A 64 -3.21 -1.30 0.66
C THR A 64 -4.67 -1.18 1.10
N HIS A 65 -5.60 -1.78 0.36
CA HIS A 65 -7.04 -1.58 0.58
C HIS A 65 -7.66 -2.60 1.54
N ILE A 66 -6.95 -3.68 1.86
CA ILE A 66 -7.46 -4.76 2.70
C ILE A 66 -6.54 -5.02 3.88
N GLU A 67 -5.28 -5.42 3.66
CA GLU A 67 -4.43 -5.85 4.79
C GLU A 67 -4.16 -4.72 5.80
N GLU A 68 -3.97 -3.50 5.30
CA GLU A 68 -3.70 -2.29 6.10
C GLU A 68 -4.97 -1.62 6.65
N ASP A 69 -6.13 -1.79 6.00
CA ASP A 69 -7.42 -1.29 6.49
C ASP A 69 -8.16 -2.36 7.32
N LEU A 70 -7.96 -2.31 8.64
CA LEU A 70 -8.61 -3.22 9.58
C LEU A 70 -10.13 -3.15 9.54
N GLN A 71 -10.72 -2.01 9.17
CA GLN A 71 -12.17 -1.89 9.05
C GLN A 71 -12.66 -2.68 7.84
N VAL A 72 -12.00 -2.57 6.69
CA VAL A 72 -12.32 -3.38 5.51
C VAL A 72 -12.16 -4.87 5.80
N ARG A 73 -11.09 -5.31 6.49
CA ARG A 73 -10.93 -6.71 6.91
C ARG A 73 -12.07 -7.19 7.79
N ALA A 74 -12.47 -6.37 8.77
CA ALA A 74 -13.56 -6.70 9.68
C ALA A 74 -14.89 -6.81 8.93
N ASP A 75 -15.20 -5.85 8.05
CA ASP A 75 -16.43 -5.85 7.25
C ASP A 75 -16.51 -7.10 6.34
N LEU A 76 -15.41 -7.45 5.66
CA LEU A 76 -15.29 -8.68 4.86
C LEU A 76 -15.50 -9.94 5.71
N ALA A 77 -14.84 -10.02 6.87
CA ALA A 77 -14.98 -11.16 7.79
C ALA A 77 -16.42 -11.28 8.30
N GLY A 78 -17.08 -10.16 8.60
CA GLY A 78 -18.48 -10.11 9.01
C GLY A 78 -19.43 -10.66 7.96
N VAL A 79 -19.28 -10.22 6.71
CA VAL A 79 -20.07 -10.70 5.57
C VAL A 79 -19.91 -12.22 5.38
N LEU A 80 -18.68 -12.73 5.41
CA LEU A 80 -18.41 -14.16 5.26
C LEU A 80 -18.96 -14.98 6.43
N ARG A 81 -18.77 -14.53 7.68
CA ARG A 81 -19.32 -15.20 8.88
C ARG A 81 -20.83 -15.32 8.79
N TYR A 82 -21.52 -14.25 8.44
CA TYR A 82 -22.99 -14.25 8.30
C TYR A 82 -23.44 -15.25 7.24
N ALA A 83 -22.83 -15.23 6.05
CA ALA A 83 -23.22 -16.11 4.95
C ALA A 83 -22.87 -17.59 5.21
N ALA A 84 -21.78 -17.86 5.93
CA ALA A 84 -21.30 -19.21 6.25
C ALA A 84 -22.36 -20.09 6.93
N HIS A 85 -23.34 -19.49 7.62
CA HIS A 85 -24.48 -20.21 8.21
C HIS A 85 -25.43 -20.85 7.19
N THR A 86 -25.48 -20.32 5.97
CA THR A 86 -26.37 -20.76 4.89
C THR A 86 -25.66 -21.57 3.80
N MET A 87 -24.33 -21.65 3.85
CA MET A 87 -23.51 -22.38 2.90
C MET A 87 -23.55 -23.89 3.12
N ASP A 88 -23.29 -24.65 2.05
CA ASP A 88 -22.97 -26.07 2.16
C ASP A 88 -21.66 -26.30 2.94
N ALA A 89 -21.43 -27.54 3.40
CA ALA A 89 -20.33 -27.85 4.31
C ALA A 89 -18.95 -27.52 3.74
N ASP A 90 -18.74 -27.72 2.43
CA ASP A 90 -17.44 -27.49 1.78
C ASP A 90 -17.19 -25.97 1.64
N ALA A 91 -18.18 -25.22 1.15
CA ALA A 91 -18.10 -23.77 1.03
C ALA A 91 -17.93 -23.08 2.40
N ARG A 92 -18.64 -23.57 3.43
CA ARG A 92 -18.51 -23.06 4.81
C ARG A 92 -17.09 -23.23 5.36
N VAL A 93 -16.43 -24.35 5.10
CA VAL A 93 -15.04 -24.58 5.56
C VAL A 93 -14.09 -23.58 4.92
N ILE A 94 -14.23 -23.33 3.62
CA ILE A 94 -13.40 -22.36 2.90
C ILE A 94 -13.68 -20.94 3.41
N ALA A 95 -14.95 -20.55 3.54
CA ALA A 95 -15.34 -19.25 4.06
C ALA A 95 -14.77 -19.00 5.46
N MET A 96 -14.88 -19.96 6.38
CA MET A 96 -14.33 -19.81 7.74
C MET A 96 -12.80 -19.74 7.76
N ARG A 97 -12.10 -20.45 6.87
CA ARG A 97 -10.66 -20.31 6.72
C ARG A 97 -10.26 -18.90 6.27
N VAL A 98 -11.02 -18.31 5.33
CA VAL A 98 -10.80 -16.93 4.88
C VAL A 98 -11.11 -15.93 6.00
N VAL A 99 -12.19 -16.14 6.76
CA VAL A 99 -12.51 -15.36 7.96
C VAL A 99 -11.35 -15.34 8.95
N HIS A 100 -10.78 -16.51 9.28
CA HIS A 100 -9.66 -16.58 10.21
C HIS A 100 -8.40 -15.88 9.70
N ALA A 101 -8.15 -15.90 8.39
CA ALA A 101 -7.06 -15.14 7.78
C ALA A 101 -7.34 -13.62 7.77
N LEU A 102 -8.58 -13.20 7.53
CA LEU A 102 -8.98 -11.79 7.60
C LEU A 102 -8.83 -11.24 9.03
N GLU A 103 -9.18 -12.04 10.03
CA GLU A 103 -9.13 -11.71 11.45
C GLU A 103 -7.74 -11.71 12.08
N ASP A 104 -6.77 -12.31 11.39
CA ASP A 104 -5.38 -12.34 11.79
C ASP A 104 -4.62 -11.21 11.11
N VAL A 105 -4.29 -10.14 11.84
CA VAL A 105 -3.68 -8.94 11.26
C VAL A 105 -2.33 -9.21 10.58
N GLU A 106 -1.68 -10.31 10.91
CA GLU A 106 -0.40 -10.73 10.33
C GLU A 106 -0.54 -11.69 9.15
N SER A 107 -1.76 -12.15 8.84
CA SER A 107 -1.98 -13.06 7.72
C SER A 107 -1.90 -12.34 6.38
N ASP A 108 -1.14 -12.95 5.47
CA ASP A 108 -1.00 -12.58 4.07
C ASP A 108 -2.25 -13.01 3.27
N LEU A 109 -3.03 -12.02 2.84
CA LEU A 109 -4.27 -12.17 2.09
C LEU A 109 -4.04 -12.20 0.57
N ARG A 110 -2.83 -11.90 0.09
CA ARG A 110 -2.43 -12.01 -1.33
C ARG A 110 -2.41 -13.46 -1.82
N ASN A 111 -2.53 -14.42 -0.90
CA ASN A 111 -2.70 -15.85 -1.20
C ASN A 111 -4.13 -16.37 -0.93
N ALA A 112 -5.03 -15.52 -0.47
CA ALA A 112 -6.43 -15.88 -0.21
C ALA A 112 -7.25 -15.72 -1.51
N GLY A 113 -7.30 -16.76 -2.34
CA GLY A 113 -7.93 -16.71 -3.66
C GLY A 113 -9.37 -16.17 -3.69
N THR A 114 -10.15 -16.34 -2.62
CA THR A 114 -11.47 -15.73 -2.44
C THR A 114 -11.41 -14.20 -2.37
N VAL A 115 -10.46 -13.65 -1.62
CA VAL A 115 -10.24 -12.21 -1.47
C VAL A 115 -9.74 -11.63 -2.77
N ILE A 116 -8.70 -12.23 -3.37
CA ILE A 116 -8.12 -11.82 -4.64
C ILE A 116 -9.20 -11.71 -5.71
N ARG A 117 -10.01 -12.77 -5.88
CA ARG A 117 -11.07 -12.79 -6.89
C ARG A 117 -12.11 -11.69 -6.68
N ALA A 118 -12.59 -11.50 -5.44
CA ALA A 118 -13.58 -10.48 -5.12
C ALA A 118 -13.03 -9.07 -5.35
N TYR A 119 -11.79 -8.82 -4.92
CA TYR A 119 -11.10 -7.56 -5.08
C TYR A 119 -10.84 -7.23 -6.56
N THR A 120 -10.29 -8.17 -7.34
CA THR A 120 -10.07 -7.98 -8.77
C THR A 120 -11.39 -7.71 -9.51
N ALA A 121 -12.46 -8.44 -9.21
CA ALA A 121 -13.77 -8.18 -9.80
C ALA A 121 -14.29 -6.77 -9.48
N HIS A 122 -14.10 -6.30 -8.24
CA HIS A 122 -14.45 -4.95 -7.84
C HIS A 122 -13.63 -3.90 -8.61
N LEU A 123 -12.32 -4.11 -8.80
CA LEU A 123 -11.50 -3.17 -9.56
C LEU A 123 -11.99 -2.99 -11.00
N PHE A 124 -12.31 -4.08 -11.70
CA PHE A 124 -12.84 -4.01 -13.06
C PHE A 124 -14.20 -3.31 -13.11
N ASP A 125 -15.10 -3.60 -12.17
CA ASP A 125 -16.40 -2.92 -12.09
C ASP A 125 -16.24 -1.43 -11.80
N LYS A 126 -15.38 -1.07 -10.85
CA LYS A 126 -15.07 0.32 -10.50
C LYS A 126 -14.51 1.07 -11.69
N LEU A 127 -13.55 0.48 -12.42
CA LEU A 127 -12.94 1.07 -13.60
C LEU A 127 -13.96 1.29 -14.73
N ALA A 128 -14.83 0.30 -14.98
CA ALA A 128 -15.87 0.40 -16.01
C ALA A 128 -16.92 1.50 -15.72
N ASN A 129 -17.05 1.90 -14.45
CA ASN A 129 -18.00 2.90 -13.99
C ASN A 129 -17.35 4.25 -13.64
N LEU A 130 -16.07 4.47 -14.01
CA LEU A 130 -15.43 5.77 -13.82
C LEU A 130 -16.11 6.85 -14.68
N PRO A 131 -16.37 8.04 -14.12
CA PRO A 131 -16.94 9.13 -14.90
C PRO A 131 -15.94 9.68 -15.92
N ASP A 132 -16.42 10.01 -17.12
CA ASP A 132 -15.64 10.76 -18.11
C ASP A 132 -15.22 12.15 -17.58
N ALA A 133 -14.17 12.71 -18.17
CA ALA A 133 -13.51 13.97 -17.80
C ALA A 133 -14.48 15.02 -17.22
N SER A 134 -14.21 15.45 -15.99
CA SER A 134 -15.16 16.27 -15.23
C SER A 134 -15.13 17.74 -15.69
N PRO A 135 -16.27 18.47 -15.64
CA PRO A 135 -16.31 19.92 -15.83
C PRO A 135 -15.34 20.72 -14.93
N ALA A 136 -14.89 20.11 -13.83
CA ALA A 136 -13.89 20.71 -12.94
C ALA A 136 -12.48 20.77 -13.57
N GLU A 137 -12.13 19.84 -14.46
CA GLU A 137 -10.85 19.88 -15.17
C GLU A 137 -10.79 21.06 -16.15
N LEU A 138 -11.87 21.30 -16.90
CA LEU A 138 -11.98 22.50 -17.76
C LEU A 138 -11.89 23.79 -16.95
N SER A 139 -12.45 23.79 -15.74
CA SER A 139 -12.34 24.92 -14.82
C SER A 139 -10.89 25.13 -14.36
N ALA A 140 -10.15 24.07 -14.05
CA ALA A 140 -8.74 24.14 -13.69
C ALA A 140 -7.88 24.70 -14.84
N GLN A 141 -8.13 24.26 -16.08
CA GLN A 141 -7.44 24.77 -17.26
C GLN A 141 -7.67 26.28 -17.45
N GLU A 142 -8.89 26.76 -17.23
CA GLU A 142 -9.21 28.19 -17.32
C GLU A 142 -8.48 29.00 -16.23
N TRP A 143 -8.42 28.51 -14.99
CA TRP A 143 -7.65 29.17 -13.93
C TRP A 143 -6.16 29.28 -14.27
N ILE A 144 -5.56 28.21 -14.81
CA ILE A 144 -4.17 28.20 -15.26
C ILE A 144 -3.95 29.18 -16.41
N ARG A 145 -4.88 29.25 -17.37
CA ARG A 145 -4.82 30.24 -18.47
C ARG A 145 -4.80 31.66 -17.94
N ARG A 146 -5.67 31.99 -16.97
CA ARG A 146 -5.74 33.32 -16.34
C ARG A 146 -4.45 33.68 -15.62
N TRP A 147 -3.84 32.74 -14.91
CA TRP A 147 -2.53 32.95 -14.27
C TRP A 147 -1.42 33.20 -15.31
N ARG A 148 -1.34 32.39 -16.37
CA ARG A 148 -0.36 32.58 -17.45
C ARG A 148 -0.48 33.94 -18.14
N ASN A 149 -1.69 34.48 -18.20
CA ASN A 149 -1.97 35.80 -18.75
C ASN A 149 -1.73 36.96 -17.76
N GLY A 150 -1.32 36.66 -16.52
CA GLY A 150 -1.12 37.67 -15.46
C GLY A 150 -2.41 38.26 -14.91
N GLU A 151 -3.57 37.62 -15.13
CA GLU A 151 -4.87 38.09 -14.64
C GLU A 151 -5.07 37.79 -13.14
N ILE A 152 -4.35 36.81 -12.61
CA ILE A 152 -4.35 36.39 -11.20
C ILE A 152 -2.92 36.06 -10.76
N ASP A 153 -2.66 36.14 -9.46
CA ASP A 153 -1.40 35.68 -8.86
C ASP A 153 -1.39 34.17 -8.59
N GLN A 154 -0.21 33.65 -8.25
CA GLN A 154 0.00 32.23 -7.97
C GLN A 154 -0.72 31.78 -6.68
N GLU A 155 -0.83 32.66 -5.67
CA GLU A 155 -1.51 32.34 -4.41
C GLU A 155 -3.00 32.09 -4.65
N ARG A 156 -3.64 32.92 -5.47
CA ARG A 156 -5.04 32.72 -5.86
C ARG A 156 -5.20 31.46 -6.70
N LEU A 157 -4.31 31.22 -7.66
CA LEU A 157 -4.34 29.99 -8.45
C LEU A 157 -4.28 28.74 -7.56
N ALA A 158 -3.34 28.72 -6.60
CA ALA A 158 -3.17 27.58 -5.69
C ALA A 158 -4.43 27.33 -4.84
N ALA A 159 -5.07 28.39 -4.34
CA ALA A 159 -6.31 28.26 -3.58
C ALA A 159 -7.46 27.66 -4.41
N GLU A 160 -7.62 28.09 -5.67
CA GLU A 160 -8.67 27.59 -6.56
C GLU A 160 -8.42 26.15 -7.00
N LEU A 161 -7.20 25.81 -7.41
CA LEU A 161 -6.86 24.44 -7.81
C LEU A 161 -6.97 23.46 -6.64
N LYS A 162 -6.57 23.89 -5.44
CA LYS A 162 -6.77 23.10 -4.21
C LYS A 162 -8.26 22.85 -3.93
N ALA A 163 -9.11 23.84 -4.16
CA ALA A 163 -10.56 23.69 -3.98
C ALA A 163 -11.18 22.73 -5.02
N LEU A 164 -10.62 22.67 -6.22
CA LEU A 164 -11.03 21.71 -7.26
C LEU A 164 -10.56 20.28 -6.95
N GLY A 165 -9.39 20.10 -6.33
CA GLY A 165 -8.86 18.80 -5.94
C GLY A 165 -8.25 18.03 -7.12
N SER A 166 -8.47 16.71 -7.19
CA SER A 166 -7.88 15.81 -8.21
C SER A 166 -8.09 16.25 -9.66
N PRO A 167 -9.24 16.81 -10.09
CA PRO A 167 -9.42 17.33 -11.45
C PRO A 167 -8.41 18.42 -11.85
N ALA A 168 -7.76 19.09 -10.90
CA ALA A 168 -6.73 20.08 -11.19
C ALA A 168 -5.33 19.47 -11.41
N VAL A 169 -5.12 18.19 -11.07
CA VAL A 169 -3.80 17.55 -11.13
C VAL A 169 -3.30 17.42 -12.55
N GLY A 170 -4.12 16.92 -13.49
CA GLY A 170 -3.74 16.79 -14.90
C GLY A 170 -3.26 18.13 -15.48
N PRO A 171 -4.07 19.20 -15.40
CA PRO A 171 -3.66 20.54 -15.84
C PRO A 171 -2.41 21.08 -15.14
N ALA A 172 -2.21 20.81 -13.85
CA ALA A 172 -0.99 21.22 -13.13
C ALA A 172 0.25 20.43 -13.57
N ALA A 173 0.12 19.11 -13.75
CA ALA A 173 1.16 18.23 -14.27
C ALA A 173 1.57 18.65 -15.69
N ASP A 174 0.60 19.04 -16.51
CA ASP A 174 0.81 19.58 -17.85
C ASP A 174 1.72 20.82 -17.87
N ILE A 175 1.66 21.67 -16.84
CA ILE A 175 2.60 22.79 -16.69
C ILE A 175 4.01 22.24 -16.49
N LEU A 176 4.17 21.28 -15.58
CA LEU A 176 5.46 20.70 -15.21
C LEU A 176 6.14 20.01 -16.41
N PHE A 177 5.42 19.13 -17.11
CA PHE A 177 5.95 18.40 -18.27
C PHE A 177 6.25 19.29 -19.48
N LYS A 178 5.59 20.45 -19.59
CA LYS A 178 5.83 21.43 -20.67
C LYS A 178 6.84 22.52 -20.29
N ALA A 179 7.39 22.48 -19.07
CA ALA A 179 8.28 23.51 -18.54
C ALA A 179 9.77 23.10 -18.37
N PRO A 180 10.37 22.20 -19.17
CA PRO A 180 11.75 21.78 -18.90
C PRO A 180 12.75 22.94 -18.94
N GLU A 181 12.45 24.04 -19.67
CA GLU A 181 13.28 25.24 -19.71
C GLU A 181 12.66 26.45 -18.97
N ASP A 182 11.44 26.33 -18.46
CA ASP A 182 10.76 27.40 -17.71
C ASP A 182 10.75 27.09 -16.21
N ARG A 183 11.86 27.48 -15.56
CA ARG A 183 12.05 27.27 -14.12
C ARG A 183 10.93 27.86 -13.26
N HIS A 184 10.36 28.99 -13.66
CA HIS A 184 9.27 29.62 -12.90
C HIS A 184 8.00 28.78 -12.99
N ALA A 185 7.66 28.30 -14.19
CA ALA A 185 6.51 27.43 -14.39
C ALA A 185 6.68 26.07 -13.69
N ALA A 186 7.87 25.47 -13.74
CA ALA A 186 8.17 24.21 -13.04
C ALA A 186 8.03 24.37 -11.52
N THR A 187 8.58 25.45 -10.95
CA THR A 187 8.44 25.77 -9.51
C THR A 187 6.97 25.93 -9.13
N ALA A 188 6.20 26.68 -9.93
CA ALA A 188 4.79 26.88 -9.69
C ALA A 188 4.01 25.56 -9.75
N ALA A 189 4.28 24.70 -10.74
CA ALA A 189 3.61 23.42 -10.87
C ALA A 189 3.86 22.48 -9.68
N ILE A 190 5.11 22.40 -9.20
CA ILE A 190 5.46 21.62 -7.98
C ILE A 190 4.65 22.14 -6.78
N ASP A 191 4.60 23.45 -6.58
CA ASP A 191 3.86 24.06 -5.46
C ASP A 191 2.35 23.82 -5.57
N LEU A 192 1.79 23.87 -6.79
CA LEU A 192 0.37 23.60 -7.03
C LEU A 192 0.02 22.13 -6.75
N LEU A 193 0.84 21.19 -7.23
CA LEU A 193 0.66 19.75 -6.95
C LEU A 193 0.74 19.48 -5.44
N ALA A 194 1.71 20.07 -4.75
CA ALA A 194 1.82 19.99 -3.29
C ALA A 194 0.60 20.57 -2.57
N ALA A 195 0.04 21.68 -3.08
CA ALA A 195 -1.13 22.34 -2.49
C ALA A 195 -2.43 21.55 -2.68
N ILE A 196 -2.60 20.88 -3.84
CA ILE A 196 -3.75 20.01 -4.11
C ILE A 196 -3.77 18.85 -3.12
N GLY A 197 -2.62 18.22 -2.88
CA GLY A 197 -2.46 17.21 -1.83
C GLY A 197 -3.32 15.96 -2.02
N SER A 198 -3.40 15.46 -3.25
CA SER A 198 -4.10 14.21 -3.58
C SER A 198 -3.12 13.10 -4.01
N ALA A 199 -3.57 11.84 -4.00
CA ALA A 199 -2.76 10.71 -4.45
C ALA A 199 -2.24 10.87 -5.90
N PRO A 200 -3.06 11.34 -6.88
CA PRO A 200 -2.54 11.67 -8.21
C PRO A 200 -1.45 12.74 -8.20
N ALA A 201 -1.59 13.78 -7.38
CA ALA A 201 -0.59 14.84 -7.31
C ALA A 201 0.75 14.31 -6.75
N ALA A 202 0.66 13.49 -5.70
CA ALA A 202 1.83 12.83 -5.12
C ALA A 202 2.49 11.88 -6.13
N ARG A 203 1.72 11.15 -6.95
CA ARG A 203 2.26 10.30 -8.02
C ARG A 203 2.96 11.10 -9.11
N VAL A 204 2.40 12.23 -9.55
CA VAL A 204 3.07 13.09 -10.54
C VAL A 204 4.42 13.57 -10.00
N LEU A 205 4.46 14.01 -8.74
CA LEU A 205 5.71 14.40 -8.09
C LEU A 205 6.70 13.23 -7.97
N ALA A 206 6.21 12.02 -7.68
CA ALA A 206 7.04 10.83 -7.67
C ALA A 206 7.63 10.56 -9.07
N HIS A 207 6.80 10.47 -10.10
CA HIS A 207 7.28 10.25 -11.47
C HIS A 207 8.38 11.25 -11.89
N ILE A 208 8.23 12.53 -11.51
CA ILE A 208 9.21 13.57 -11.82
C ILE A 208 10.50 13.45 -10.98
N VAL A 209 10.44 12.85 -9.80
CA VAL A 209 11.63 12.57 -8.96
C VAL A 209 12.38 11.33 -9.46
N SER A 210 11.69 10.34 -10.03
CA SER A 210 12.35 9.16 -10.61
C SER A 210 13.04 9.45 -11.94
N GLU A 211 12.54 10.41 -12.71
CA GLU A 211 13.03 10.72 -14.04
C GLU A 211 13.95 11.95 -14.00
N PRO A 212 15.11 11.96 -14.69
CA PRO A 212 16.04 13.10 -14.72
C PRO A 212 15.51 14.22 -15.64
N MET A 213 14.31 14.73 -15.37
CA MET A 213 13.63 15.75 -16.17
C MET A 213 13.85 17.17 -15.65
N LEU A 214 14.29 17.32 -14.40
CA LEU A 214 14.43 18.60 -13.71
C LEU A 214 15.90 18.89 -13.36
N ASP A 215 16.23 20.17 -13.25
CA ASP A 215 17.45 20.61 -12.61
C ASP A 215 17.48 20.16 -11.13
N GLU A 216 18.68 19.91 -10.59
CA GLU A 216 18.90 19.35 -9.24
C GLU A 216 18.11 20.07 -8.14
N ASP A 217 18.06 21.41 -8.16
CA ASP A 217 17.32 22.17 -7.13
C ASP A 217 15.79 22.01 -7.22
N LEU A 218 15.27 21.79 -8.44
CA LEU A 218 13.85 21.53 -8.66
C LEU A 218 13.51 20.08 -8.31
N GLU A 219 14.39 19.13 -8.57
CA GLU A 219 14.26 17.73 -8.10
C GLU A 219 14.20 17.70 -6.56
N GLU A 220 15.12 18.39 -5.87
CA GLU A 220 15.11 18.49 -4.41
C GLU A 220 13.80 19.11 -3.89
N ARG A 221 13.27 20.13 -4.59
CA ARG A 221 11.98 20.73 -4.24
C ARG A 221 10.82 19.75 -4.44
N ALA A 222 10.79 19.04 -5.57
CA ALA A 222 9.78 18.03 -5.85
C ALA A 222 9.84 16.88 -4.83
N PHE A 223 11.04 16.44 -4.45
CA PHE A 223 11.26 15.43 -3.41
C PHE A 223 10.74 15.92 -2.05
N ALA A 224 11.04 17.16 -1.66
CA ALA A 224 10.54 17.74 -0.41
C ALA A 224 9.01 17.86 -0.40
N ALA A 225 8.41 18.24 -1.52
CA ALA A 225 6.95 18.28 -1.70
C ALA A 225 6.33 16.88 -1.58
N LEU A 226 6.89 15.89 -2.29
CA LEU A 226 6.47 14.49 -2.23
C LEU A 226 6.53 13.93 -0.81
N ARG A 227 7.62 14.19 -0.08
CA ARG A 227 7.79 13.80 1.32
C ARG A 227 6.71 14.43 2.21
N GLY A 228 6.31 15.67 1.94
CA GLY A 228 5.20 16.35 2.61
C GLY A 228 3.82 15.73 2.35
N LEU A 229 3.68 15.00 1.23
CA LEU A 229 2.45 14.30 0.84
C LEU A 229 2.44 12.82 1.29
N TRP A 230 3.46 12.33 1.99
CA TRP A 230 3.45 10.95 2.49
C TRP A 230 2.27 10.72 3.46
N PRO A 231 1.48 9.63 3.33
CA PRO A 231 1.73 8.41 2.55
C PRO A 231 1.02 8.34 1.19
N LEU A 232 0.55 9.46 0.61
CA LEU A 232 -0.33 9.43 -0.55
C LEU A 232 0.29 8.76 -1.80
N ALA A 233 1.62 8.86 -1.98
CA ALA A 233 2.34 8.17 -3.06
C ALA A 233 2.84 6.78 -2.69
N ARG A 234 2.59 6.31 -1.46
CA ARG A 234 3.15 5.05 -0.95
C ARG A 234 2.82 3.84 -1.82
N PRO A 235 1.56 3.63 -2.28
CA PRO A 235 1.25 2.48 -3.13
C PRO A 235 2.06 2.46 -4.43
N TYR A 236 2.27 3.63 -5.05
CA TYR A 236 3.10 3.77 -6.25
C TYR A 236 4.56 3.44 -5.97
N VAL A 237 5.16 4.06 -4.94
CA VAL A 237 6.59 3.87 -4.61
C VAL A 237 6.88 2.42 -4.22
N VAL A 238 6.04 1.80 -3.40
CA VAL A 238 6.22 0.40 -2.99
C VAL A 238 6.01 -0.54 -4.18
N TYR A 239 5.02 -0.27 -5.03
CA TYR A 239 4.80 -1.04 -6.26
C TYR A 239 6.02 -0.97 -7.19
N ASP A 240 6.56 0.23 -7.40
CA ASP A 240 7.70 0.46 -8.28
C ASP A 240 8.94 -0.29 -7.78
N VAL A 241 9.32 -0.10 -6.52
CA VAL A 241 10.46 -0.80 -5.89
C VAL A 241 10.30 -2.33 -5.95
N ALA A 242 9.09 -2.86 -5.73
CA ALA A 242 8.86 -4.31 -5.74
C ALA A 242 8.95 -4.95 -7.15
N ARG A 243 9.22 -4.16 -8.20
CA ARG A 243 9.38 -4.71 -9.56
C ARG A 243 10.71 -5.44 -9.74
N HIS A 244 11.78 -5.01 -9.06
CA HIS A 244 13.14 -5.54 -9.18
C HIS A 244 13.67 -5.64 -10.63
N ASP A 245 13.06 -4.93 -11.57
CA ASP A 245 13.42 -4.92 -12.99
C ASP A 245 14.23 -3.67 -13.37
N HIS A 246 14.74 -2.97 -12.36
CA HIS A 246 15.49 -1.72 -12.52
C HIS A 246 16.91 -1.99 -13.00
N GLU A 247 17.42 -1.11 -13.88
CA GLU A 247 18.81 -1.12 -14.32
C GLU A 247 19.76 -0.71 -13.18
N ASP A 248 19.33 0.29 -12.39
CA ASP A 248 19.97 0.76 -11.16
C ASP A 248 18.96 0.71 -10.00
N LEU A 249 19.41 0.48 -8.76
CA LEU A 249 18.47 0.48 -7.62
C LEU A 249 17.91 1.89 -7.37
N PRO A 250 16.60 2.05 -7.16
CA PRO A 250 15.96 3.37 -7.03
C PRO A 250 16.23 4.00 -5.65
N ALA A 251 17.47 4.48 -5.42
CA ALA A 251 17.92 4.98 -4.12
C ALA A 251 17.05 6.11 -3.55
N ARG A 252 16.43 6.95 -4.40
CA ARG A 252 15.48 8.00 -3.98
C ARG A 252 14.23 7.44 -3.31
N TRP A 253 13.73 6.28 -3.74
CA TRP A 253 12.59 5.60 -3.11
C TRP A 253 12.94 5.09 -1.72
N PHE A 254 14.09 4.44 -1.59
CA PHE A 254 14.58 4.02 -0.28
C PHE A 254 14.86 5.20 0.64
N GLN A 255 15.42 6.30 0.11
CA GLN A 255 15.61 7.53 0.87
C GLN A 255 14.26 8.05 1.40
N LEU A 256 13.24 8.15 0.54
CA LEU A 256 11.91 8.60 0.93
C LEU A 256 11.29 7.69 2.01
N LEU A 257 11.32 6.38 1.81
CA LEU A 257 10.78 5.39 2.75
C LEU A 257 11.46 5.47 4.13
N ILE A 258 12.78 5.64 4.16
CA ILE A 258 13.56 5.74 5.40
C ILE A 258 13.31 7.09 6.09
N GLU A 259 13.32 8.20 5.36
CA GLU A 259 13.11 9.53 5.92
C GLU A 259 11.67 9.75 6.43
N THR A 260 10.70 9.01 5.89
CA THR A 260 9.30 9.02 6.32
C THR A 260 8.99 7.97 7.40
N ASP A 261 10.01 7.27 7.91
CA ASP A 261 9.89 6.21 8.92
C ASP A 261 8.89 5.11 8.51
N ASP A 262 8.83 4.76 7.21
CA ASP A 262 7.92 3.72 6.72
C ASP A 262 8.24 2.36 7.38
N ALA A 263 7.19 1.58 7.62
CA ALA A 263 7.32 0.29 8.28
C ALA A 263 8.06 -0.76 7.44
N GLU A 264 8.03 -0.61 6.11
CA GLU A 264 8.55 -1.59 5.16
C GLU A 264 9.92 -1.24 4.61
N ALA A 265 10.41 -0.03 4.87
CA ALA A 265 11.67 0.46 4.31
C ALA A 265 12.81 -0.57 4.48
N THR A 266 12.93 -1.15 5.68
CA THR A 266 13.93 -2.18 5.97
C THR A 266 13.70 -3.47 5.20
N ASP A 267 12.46 -3.94 5.11
CA ASP A 267 12.16 -5.21 4.44
C ASP A 267 12.41 -5.12 2.94
N LEU A 268 12.06 -3.99 2.32
CA LEU A 268 12.32 -3.72 0.90
C LEU A 268 13.83 -3.65 0.61
N VAL A 269 14.63 -2.95 1.44
CA VAL A 269 16.10 -2.95 1.27
C VAL A 269 16.68 -4.37 1.38
N LEU A 270 16.19 -5.16 2.32
CA LEU A 270 16.61 -6.54 2.49
C LEU A 270 16.17 -7.45 1.34
N GLU A 271 15.04 -7.14 0.70
CA GLU A 271 14.58 -7.83 -0.49
C GLU A 271 15.47 -7.54 -1.70
N GLU A 272 15.83 -6.28 -1.95
CA GLU A 272 16.80 -5.93 -2.99
C GLU A 272 18.13 -6.66 -2.79
N LEU A 273 18.59 -6.75 -1.54
CA LEU A 273 19.79 -7.51 -1.23
C LEU A 273 19.65 -8.99 -1.54
N ARG A 274 18.48 -9.60 -1.33
CA ARG A 274 18.25 -11.02 -1.69
C ARG A 274 18.25 -11.22 -3.19
N VAL A 275 17.61 -10.31 -3.93
CA VAL A 275 17.46 -10.41 -5.39
C VAL A 275 18.78 -10.10 -6.10
N HIS A 276 19.40 -8.96 -5.78
CA HIS A 276 20.55 -8.42 -6.50
C HIS A 276 21.90 -8.71 -5.83
N GLY A 277 21.92 -9.10 -4.55
CA GLY A 277 23.16 -9.26 -3.78
C GLY A 277 24.08 -10.41 -4.21
N ALA A 278 23.71 -11.20 -5.22
CA ALA A 278 24.60 -12.16 -5.86
C ALA A 278 25.37 -11.57 -7.05
N ASP A 279 24.92 -10.44 -7.60
CA ASP A 279 25.51 -9.77 -8.75
C ASP A 279 26.40 -8.61 -8.28
N SER A 280 27.65 -8.59 -8.73
CA SER A 280 28.62 -7.56 -8.37
C SER A 280 28.30 -6.19 -8.95
N VAL A 281 27.48 -6.11 -10.01
CA VAL A 281 27.08 -4.83 -10.63
C VAL A 281 26.34 -3.95 -9.63
N TYR A 282 25.46 -4.54 -8.81
CA TYR A 282 24.66 -3.82 -7.82
C TYR A 282 25.39 -3.55 -6.49
N HIS A 283 26.69 -3.86 -6.37
CA HIS A 283 27.39 -3.75 -5.09
C HIS A 283 27.46 -2.31 -4.56
N GLU A 284 27.65 -1.34 -5.45
CA GLU A 284 27.69 0.08 -5.10
C GLU A 284 26.31 0.57 -4.67
N ASP A 285 25.27 0.29 -5.46
CA ASP A 285 23.88 0.63 -5.15
C ASP A 285 23.42 0.04 -3.82
N LEU A 286 23.66 -1.25 -3.60
CA LEU A 286 23.33 -1.90 -2.33
C LEU A 286 24.08 -1.23 -1.17
N SER A 287 25.34 -0.85 -1.36
CA SER A 287 26.09 -0.09 -0.34
C SER A 287 25.42 1.24 -0.02
N VAL A 288 24.94 1.97 -1.04
CA VAL A 288 24.16 3.21 -0.84
C VAL A 288 22.88 2.95 -0.05
N LEU A 289 22.14 1.88 -0.35
CA LEU A 289 20.93 1.52 0.41
C LEU A 289 21.25 1.22 1.89
N PHE A 290 22.38 0.56 2.16
CA PHE A 290 22.83 0.31 3.52
C PHE A 290 23.25 1.59 4.26
N GLU A 291 23.88 2.55 3.57
CA GLU A 291 24.16 3.88 4.13
C GLU A 291 22.89 4.64 4.49
N LEU A 292 21.84 4.52 3.66
CA LEU A 292 20.54 5.08 3.99
C LEU A 292 19.93 4.35 5.19
N LEU A 293 19.99 3.02 5.24
CA LEU A 293 19.42 2.22 6.32
C LEU A 293 20.03 2.54 7.69
N LEU A 294 21.29 2.98 7.75
CA LEU A 294 21.93 3.46 8.99
C LEU A 294 21.22 4.68 9.61
N ARG A 295 20.44 5.42 8.82
CA ARG A 295 19.65 6.58 9.27
C ARG A 295 18.25 6.20 9.76
N SER A 296 17.84 4.95 9.54
CA SER A 296 16.51 4.47 9.95
C SER A 296 16.36 4.44 11.47
N ARG A 297 15.15 4.75 11.93
CA ARG A 297 14.77 4.69 13.34
C ARG A 297 14.08 3.39 13.72
N ASP A 298 14.11 2.40 12.84
CA ASP A 298 13.48 1.10 13.10
C ASP A 298 14.29 0.32 14.16
N PRO A 299 13.70 0.08 15.36
CA PRO A 299 14.38 -0.64 16.42
C PRO A 299 14.63 -2.13 16.08
N GLU A 300 13.93 -2.69 15.09
CA GLU A 300 13.97 -4.10 14.72
C GLU A 300 15.00 -4.39 13.61
N ILE A 301 15.67 -3.38 13.05
CA ILE A 301 16.64 -3.58 11.96
C ILE A 301 17.71 -4.60 12.32
N GLN A 302 18.27 -4.51 13.53
CA GLN A 302 19.32 -5.41 13.95
C GLN A 302 18.84 -6.87 13.94
N ASP A 303 17.64 -7.14 14.46
CA ASP A 303 17.06 -8.48 14.49
C ASP A 303 16.81 -8.99 13.07
N ARG A 304 16.23 -8.17 12.18
CA ARG A 304 15.97 -8.53 10.78
C ARG A 304 17.25 -8.80 9.99
N ILE A 305 18.31 -8.02 10.23
CA ILE A 305 19.63 -8.22 9.64
C ILE A 305 20.25 -9.53 10.14
N LEU A 306 20.14 -9.83 11.44
CA LEU A 306 20.62 -11.09 12.01
C LEU A 306 19.84 -12.28 11.44
N ASP A 307 18.52 -12.17 11.28
CA ASP A 307 17.68 -13.18 10.66
C ASP A 307 18.12 -13.44 9.21
N MET A 308 18.34 -12.39 8.42
CA MET A 308 18.92 -12.50 7.07
C MET A 308 20.29 -13.18 7.09
N MET A 309 21.14 -12.84 8.06
CA MET A 309 22.47 -13.45 8.18
C MET A 309 22.42 -14.95 8.48
N ASN A 310 21.35 -15.40 9.13
CA ASN A 310 21.12 -16.80 9.46
C ASN A 310 20.31 -17.55 8.39
N ASP A 311 19.74 -16.84 7.41
CA ASP A 311 18.96 -17.46 6.32
C ASP A 311 19.88 -18.28 5.39
N PRO A 312 19.61 -19.59 5.20
CA PRO A 312 20.35 -20.42 4.24
C PRO A 312 20.33 -19.91 2.81
N ARG A 313 19.34 -19.07 2.44
CA ARG A 313 19.16 -18.49 1.11
C ARG A 313 19.89 -17.16 0.91
N ARG A 314 20.64 -16.68 1.91
CA ARG A 314 21.38 -15.42 1.81
C ARG A 314 22.40 -15.43 0.67
N PRO A 315 22.47 -14.38 -0.17
CA PRO A 315 23.54 -14.22 -1.15
C PRO A 315 24.92 -14.15 -0.47
N PRO A 316 25.92 -14.95 -0.89
CA PRO A 316 27.24 -14.94 -0.25
C PRO A 316 27.92 -13.56 -0.26
N ALA A 317 27.80 -12.81 -1.36
CA ALA A 317 28.41 -11.49 -1.52
C ALA A 317 27.75 -10.39 -0.65
N ALA A 318 26.52 -10.62 -0.16
CA ALA A 318 25.87 -9.73 0.81
C ALA A 318 26.47 -9.82 2.22
N THR A 319 27.28 -10.84 2.52
CA THR A 319 27.79 -11.08 3.88
C THR A 319 28.67 -9.95 4.39
N SER A 320 29.54 -9.39 3.54
CA SER A 320 30.41 -8.27 3.94
C SER A 320 29.60 -7.01 4.24
N LEU A 321 28.63 -6.67 3.37
CA LEU A 321 27.74 -5.52 3.56
C LEU A 321 26.96 -5.62 4.88
N LEU A 322 26.36 -6.77 5.16
CA LEU A 322 25.62 -7.02 6.40
C LEU A 322 26.52 -6.93 7.64
N GLN A 323 27.74 -7.49 7.57
CA GLN A 323 28.71 -7.41 8.67
C GLN A 323 29.19 -5.98 8.92
N ASP A 324 29.46 -5.23 7.84
CA ASP A 324 29.92 -3.85 7.95
C ASP A 324 28.80 -2.92 8.44
N PHE A 325 27.55 -3.17 8.02
CA PHE A 325 26.39 -2.53 8.60
C PHE A 325 26.30 -2.77 10.11
N LEU A 326 26.34 -4.04 10.57
CA LEU A 326 26.23 -4.36 12.00
C LEU A 326 27.35 -3.74 12.86
N LYS A 327 28.55 -3.57 12.30
CA LYS A 327 29.67 -2.90 13.00
C LYS A 327 29.41 -1.41 13.20
N ARG A 328 28.67 -0.78 12.28
CA ARG A 328 28.44 0.67 12.24
C ARG A 328 27.10 1.08 12.81
N TYR A 329 26.13 0.16 12.79
CA TYR A 329 24.78 0.42 13.25
C TYR A 329 24.79 0.73 14.74
N ILE A 330 24.17 1.87 15.09
CA ILE A 330 23.93 2.28 16.46
C ILE A 330 22.42 2.24 16.63
N ALA A 331 21.95 1.30 17.45
CA ALA A 331 20.53 1.19 17.74
C ALA A 331 19.98 2.54 18.24
N PRO A 332 18.82 2.99 17.72
CA PRO A 332 18.20 4.21 18.20
C PRO A 332 17.90 4.10 19.71
N ASP A 333 18.09 5.19 20.46
CA ASP A 333 17.85 5.18 21.91
C ASP A 333 16.40 4.73 22.17
N PRO A 334 16.16 3.67 22.97
CA PRO A 334 14.82 3.19 23.28
C PRO A 334 13.93 4.23 24.00
N LYS A 335 14.52 5.30 24.52
CA LYS A 335 13.80 6.46 25.08
C LYS A 335 13.33 7.45 24.02
N THR A 336 13.91 7.42 22.82
CA THR A 336 13.40 8.19 21.68
C THR A 336 12.03 7.62 21.35
N ALA A 337 11.02 8.48 21.30
CA ALA A 337 9.67 8.04 20.98
C ALA A 337 9.69 7.34 19.62
N LEU A 338 9.23 6.08 19.59
CA LEU A 338 8.95 5.41 18.32
C LEU A 338 8.00 6.29 17.50
N PRO A 339 8.15 6.32 16.17
CA PRO A 339 7.17 6.94 15.29
C PRO A 339 5.75 6.49 15.67
N GLU A 340 4.79 7.43 15.67
CA GLU A 340 3.42 7.17 16.14
C GLU A 340 2.79 5.94 15.48
N ARG A 341 2.96 5.79 14.15
CA ARG A 341 2.50 4.62 13.39
C ARG A 341 3.00 3.29 13.94
N ARG A 342 4.27 3.20 14.34
CA ARG A 342 4.84 1.95 14.87
C ARG A 342 4.29 1.62 16.26
N ARG A 343 4.03 2.64 17.09
CA ARG A 343 3.38 2.46 18.40
C ARG A 343 1.94 1.99 18.22
N GLU A 344 1.22 2.59 17.28
CA GLU A 344 -0.15 2.22 16.94
C GLU A 344 -0.23 0.78 16.44
N PHE A 345 0.64 0.37 15.50
CA PHE A 345 0.70 -1.00 15.00
C PHE A 345 0.92 -2.02 16.13
N ARG A 346 1.90 -1.79 17.02
CA ARG A 346 2.15 -2.69 18.17
C ARG A 346 0.96 -2.77 19.13
N ARG A 347 0.29 -1.64 19.39
CA ARG A 347 -0.94 -1.60 20.20
C ARG A 347 -2.04 -2.43 19.54
N LEU A 348 -2.30 -2.23 18.24
CA LEU A 348 -3.32 -2.94 17.49
C LEU A 348 -3.05 -4.45 17.42
N LYS A 349 -1.80 -4.87 17.24
CA LYS A 349 -1.39 -6.28 17.29
C LYS A 349 -1.71 -6.91 18.65
N ALA A 350 -1.35 -6.25 19.76
CA ALA A 350 -1.66 -6.75 21.10
C ALA A 350 -3.17 -6.84 21.38
N VAL A 351 -3.97 -5.94 20.79
CA VAL A 351 -5.44 -6.01 20.85
C VAL A 351 -5.96 -7.17 19.98
N ASN A 352 -5.39 -7.40 18.81
CA ASN A 352 -5.76 -8.51 17.92
C ASN A 352 -5.51 -9.88 18.57
N ASP A 353 -4.42 -10.05 19.30
CA ASP A 353 -4.16 -11.31 20.03
C ASP A 353 -5.27 -11.63 21.03
N LYS A 354 -5.76 -10.62 21.76
CA LYS A 354 -6.91 -10.77 22.66
C LYS A 354 -8.19 -11.09 21.88
N TYR A 355 -8.40 -10.41 20.75
CA TYR A 355 -9.53 -10.68 19.86
C TYR A 355 -9.52 -12.12 19.33
N LYS A 356 -8.40 -12.62 18.83
CA LYS A 356 -8.27 -14.01 18.34
C LYS A 356 -8.63 -15.03 19.41
N ALA A 357 -8.32 -14.75 20.68
CA ALA A 357 -8.76 -15.59 21.79
C ALA A 357 -10.28 -15.55 22.00
N ALA A 358 -10.90 -14.37 21.90
CA ALA A 358 -12.35 -14.21 21.97
C ALA A 358 -13.09 -14.87 20.78
N ALA A 359 -12.58 -14.72 19.56
CA ALA A 359 -13.12 -15.34 18.35
C ALA A 359 -13.10 -16.88 18.45
N LYS A 360 -12.02 -17.48 18.98
CA LYS A 360 -11.97 -18.92 19.26
C LYS A 360 -13.04 -19.39 20.24
N LEU A 361 -13.36 -18.60 21.26
CA LEU A 361 -14.46 -18.91 22.19
C LEU A 361 -15.82 -18.86 21.50
N PHE A 362 -16.02 -17.85 20.64
CA PHE A 362 -17.23 -17.71 19.83
C PHE A 362 -17.44 -18.89 18.90
N ASP A 363 -16.40 -19.27 18.14
CA ASP A 363 -16.44 -20.39 17.19
C ASP A 363 -16.65 -21.74 17.92
N ALA A 364 -16.21 -21.87 19.18
CA ALA A 364 -16.45 -23.03 20.03
C ALA A 364 -17.84 -23.04 20.68
N GLY A 365 -18.70 -22.04 20.43
CA GLY A 365 -20.04 -21.92 21.01
C GLY A 365 -20.09 -21.37 22.44
N ARG A 366 -18.96 -20.96 23.02
CA ARG A 366 -18.86 -20.37 24.37
C ARG A 366 -19.21 -18.88 24.32
N ARG A 367 -20.45 -18.57 23.93
CA ARG A 367 -20.90 -17.21 23.59
C ARG A 367 -20.79 -16.22 24.75
N ASP A 368 -21.22 -16.56 25.95
CA ASP A 368 -21.16 -15.60 27.08
C ASP A 368 -19.73 -15.19 27.44
N GLU A 369 -18.79 -16.15 27.43
CA GLU A 369 -17.38 -15.88 27.67
C GLU A 369 -16.75 -15.05 26.54
N ALA A 370 -17.08 -15.37 25.29
CA ALA A 370 -16.64 -14.59 24.14
C ALA A 370 -17.14 -13.14 24.24
N ARG A 371 -18.42 -12.93 24.61
CA ARG A 371 -19.00 -11.59 24.80
C ARG A 371 -18.27 -10.80 25.88
N GLN A 372 -17.99 -11.40 27.04
CA GLN A 372 -17.22 -10.75 28.10
C GLN A 372 -15.81 -10.34 27.63
N ARG A 373 -15.12 -11.21 26.88
CA ARG A 373 -13.79 -10.86 26.33
C ARG A 373 -13.85 -9.71 25.32
N LEU A 374 -14.90 -9.66 24.51
CA LEU A 374 -15.13 -8.54 23.59
C LEU A 374 -15.44 -7.24 24.34
N ASP A 375 -16.20 -7.29 25.44
CA ASP A 375 -16.41 -6.13 26.33
C ASP A 375 -15.07 -5.61 26.89
N GLU A 376 -14.19 -6.50 27.36
CA GLU A 376 -12.85 -6.14 27.85
C GLU A 376 -12.00 -5.48 26.75
N ILE A 377 -12.07 -5.97 25.52
CA ILE A 377 -11.36 -5.38 24.36
C ILE A 377 -11.91 -3.99 24.05
N LEU A 378 -13.23 -3.84 23.96
CA LEU A 378 -13.88 -2.57 23.61
C LEU A 378 -13.77 -1.52 24.73
N ALA A 379 -13.56 -1.94 25.99
CA ALA A 379 -13.22 -1.02 27.07
C ALA A 379 -11.80 -0.43 26.91
N LEU A 380 -10.87 -1.18 26.30
CA LEU A 380 -9.50 -0.74 26.02
C LEU A 380 -9.40 0.01 24.69
N GLU A 381 -10.10 -0.47 23.67
CA GLU A 381 -10.12 0.06 22.30
C GLU A 381 -11.56 0.09 21.76
N PRO A 382 -12.34 1.15 22.06
CA PRO A 382 -13.77 1.22 21.75
C PRO A 382 -14.11 1.08 20.25
N GLY A 383 -13.18 1.46 19.38
CA GLY A 383 -13.34 1.40 17.93
C GLY A 383 -12.71 0.17 17.26
N TYR A 384 -12.25 -0.84 18.01
CA TYR A 384 -11.53 -1.96 17.41
C TYR A 384 -12.42 -2.74 16.42
N PRO A 385 -12.16 -2.70 15.09
CA PRO A 385 -13.14 -3.10 14.08
C PRO A 385 -13.64 -4.53 14.22
N PHE A 386 -12.74 -5.49 14.43
CA PHE A 386 -13.12 -6.89 14.56
C PHE A 386 -13.95 -7.17 15.82
N ALA A 387 -13.67 -6.48 16.94
CA ALA A 387 -14.47 -6.67 18.15
C ALA A 387 -15.88 -6.09 17.99
N VAL A 388 -16.01 -4.93 17.35
CA VAL A 388 -17.31 -4.35 17.00
C VAL A 388 -18.09 -5.27 16.07
N MET A 389 -17.43 -5.77 15.02
CA MET A 389 -18.01 -6.70 14.07
C MET A 389 -18.48 -8.01 14.73
N LEU A 390 -17.62 -8.69 15.50
CA LEU A 390 -18.00 -9.97 16.09
C LEU A 390 -19.09 -9.78 17.16
N ARG A 391 -19.10 -8.64 17.85
CA ARG A 391 -20.14 -8.30 18.83
C ARG A 391 -21.52 -8.15 18.19
N SER A 392 -21.62 -7.65 16.96
CA SER A 392 -22.91 -7.52 16.27
C SER A 392 -23.52 -8.86 15.83
N GLN A 393 -22.76 -9.96 15.92
CA GLN A 393 -23.20 -11.32 15.59
C GLN A 393 -23.77 -12.11 16.77
N PHE A 394 -23.83 -11.51 17.96
CA PHE A 394 -24.49 -12.08 19.12
C PHE A 394 -25.97 -11.72 19.15
#